data_AF-A0AAW0GXP4-F1
#
_entry.id   AF-A0AAW0GXP4-F1
#
_cell.length_a   1.000
_cell.length_b   1.000
_cell.length_c   1.000
_cell.angle_alpha   90.00
_cell.angle_beta   90.00
_cell.angle_gamma   90.00
#
_symmetry.space_group_name_H-M   'P 1'
#
loop_
_entity.id
_entity.type
_entity.pdbx_description
1 polymer ?
#
loop_
_entity_poly.entity_id
_entity_poly.type
_entity_poly.pdbx_seq_one_letter_code
_entity_poly.pdbx_strand_id
1 'polypeptide(L)'
;MRSPNMLFASCRRRSHPLLFGKRFNSSNSAHGQLYSDLIPGMVPIALLGSAVYMGLKLAQTSLVHEKYLDEAQAKVSALEVELETLRTHTPIVPEHGGPVLATSSEPNTNSKRWWFF
;
A
#
# COMPACT_ATOMS: atom_id res chain seq x y z
N MET A 1 -26.86 16.41 88.90
CA MET A 1 -25.51 16.84 88.48
C MET A 1 -25.04 15.95 87.33
N ARG A 2 -24.61 16.59 86.23
CA ARG A 2 -23.75 16.11 85.13
C ARG A 2 -24.27 15.09 84.10
N SER A 3 -24.70 15.63 82.96
CA SER A 3 -24.42 15.10 81.61
C SER A 3 -22.91 14.90 81.41
N PRO A 4 -22.48 13.97 80.54
CA PRO A 4 -22.00 14.34 79.18
C PRO A 4 -22.20 13.17 78.17
N ASN A 5 -21.89 13.21 76.88
CA ASN A 5 -21.50 14.22 75.90
C ASN A 5 -21.80 13.55 74.55
N MET A 6 -22.35 14.30 73.60
CA MET A 6 -22.31 13.94 72.19
C MET A 6 -20.88 14.11 71.67
N LEU A 7 -20.25 13.04 71.19
CA LEU A 7 -19.08 13.15 70.35
C LEU A 7 -19.47 12.75 68.93
N PHE A 8 -19.70 13.79 68.13
CA PHE A 8 -19.67 13.73 66.67
C PHE A 8 -18.29 13.26 66.22
N ALA A 9 -18.20 12.04 65.69
CA ALA A 9 -17.03 11.57 64.96
C ALA A 9 -17.21 11.91 63.47
N SER A 10 -16.68 13.07 63.09
CA SER A 10 -16.45 13.49 61.71
C SER A 10 -15.22 12.78 61.09
N CYS A 11 -15.28 12.63 59.75
CA CYS A 11 -14.23 12.22 58.79
C CYS A 11 -13.89 10.71 58.78
N ARG A 12 -13.88 10.01 57.63
CA ARG A 12 -13.23 10.38 56.37
C ARG A 12 -13.82 9.58 55.21
N ARG A 13 -14.38 10.28 54.22
CA ARG A 13 -14.75 9.75 52.90
C ARG A 13 -13.47 9.23 52.22
N ARG A 14 -13.30 7.91 52.18
CA ARG A 14 -12.16 7.26 51.54
C ARG A 14 -12.44 7.22 50.03
N SER A 15 -11.89 8.20 49.33
CA SER A 15 -11.81 8.22 47.87
C SER A 15 -11.00 7.00 47.44
N HIS A 16 -11.66 5.96 46.94
CA HIS A 16 -10.98 4.82 46.32
C HIS A 16 -10.46 5.27 44.95
N PRO A 17 -9.16 5.12 44.65
CA PRO A 17 -8.65 5.35 43.31
C PRO A 17 -9.27 4.33 42.37
N LEU A 18 -9.73 4.80 41.21
CA LEU A 18 -10.14 3.99 40.08
C LEU A 18 -8.93 3.17 39.59
N LEU A 19 -8.71 2.02 40.21
CA LEU A 19 -7.87 0.98 39.64
C LEU A 19 -8.72 0.19 38.68
N PHE A 20 -8.59 0.55 37.40
CA PHE A 20 -9.00 -0.25 36.26
C PHE A 20 -8.13 -1.52 36.20
N GLY A 21 -8.35 -2.42 37.16
CA GLY A 21 -7.73 -3.73 37.24
C GLY A 21 -8.52 -4.69 36.36
N LYS A 22 -8.12 -4.79 35.10
CA LYS A 22 -8.66 -5.76 34.14
C LYS A 22 -8.31 -7.18 34.62
N ARG A 23 -9.19 -7.80 35.41
CA ARG A 23 -9.09 -9.22 35.77
C ARG A 23 -9.50 -10.05 34.55
N PHE A 24 -8.53 -10.50 33.78
CA PHE A 24 -8.74 -11.59 32.83
C PHE A 24 -8.77 -12.90 33.61
N ASN A 25 -9.97 -13.36 33.96
CA ASN A 25 -10.21 -14.74 34.34
C ASN A 25 -10.56 -15.52 33.07
N SER A 26 -9.54 -15.86 32.27
CA SER A 26 -9.60 -17.03 31.41
C SER A 26 -8.68 -18.05 32.04
N SER A 27 -9.14 -19.28 32.24
CA SER A 27 -8.30 -20.39 32.67
C SER A 27 -7.06 -20.46 31.78
N ASN A 28 -5.94 -19.96 32.27
CA ASN A 28 -4.68 -19.94 31.54
C ASN A 28 -4.23 -21.39 31.43
N SER A 29 -4.49 -22.01 30.28
CA SER A 29 -3.79 -23.24 29.94
C SER A 29 -2.29 -22.90 29.90
N ALA A 30 -1.43 -23.79 30.40
CA ALA A 30 0.02 -23.59 30.38
C ALA A 30 0.54 -23.23 28.97
N HIS A 31 -0.17 -23.65 27.92
CA HIS A 31 0.10 -23.25 26.54
C HIS A 31 -0.22 -21.79 26.23
N GLY A 32 -1.33 -21.22 26.70
CA GLY A 32 -1.65 -19.80 26.48
C GLY A 32 -0.64 -18.85 27.11
N GLN A 33 -0.04 -19.26 28.23
CA GLN A 33 1.00 -18.51 28.92
C GLN A 33 2.33 -18.54 28.14
N LEU A 34 2.70 -19.70 27.58
CA LEU A 34 3.85 -19.83 26.67
C LEU A 34 3.73 -18.92 25.43
N TYR A 35 2.56 -18.87 24.79
CA TYR A 35 2.37 -17.98 23.63
C TYR A 35 2.36 -16.49 24.03
N SER A 36 1.80 -16.16 25.20
CA SER A 36 1.76 -14.77 25.69
C SER A 36 3.14 -14.21 25.99
N ASP A 37 4.08 -15.04 26.43
CA ASP A 37 5.46 -14.63 26.69
C ASP A 37 6.32 -14.65 25.41
N LEU A 38 6.06 -15.58 24.48
CA LEU A 38 6.84 -15.75 23.25
C LEU A 38 6.51 -14.70 22.18
N ILE A 39 5.22 -14.40 21.97
CA ILE A 39 4.75 -13.45 20.94
C ILE A 39 5.39 -12.06 21.07
N PRO A 40 5.40 -11.39 22.24
CA PRO A 40 6.03 -10.08 22.37
C PRO A 40 7.54 -10.13 22.12
N GLY A 41 8.20 -11.28 22.35
CA GLY A 41 9.59 -11.52 21.98
C GLY A 41 9.81 -11.65 20.47
N MET A 42 8.81 -12.11 19.71
CA MET A 42 8.89 -12.27 18.25
C MET A 42 8.57 -11.00 17.45
N VAL A 43 7.73 -10.10 17.99
CA VAL A 43 7.36 -8.81 17.37
C VAL A 43 8.56 -8.03 16.84
N PRO A 44 9.65 -7.81 17.60
CA PRO A 44 10.79 -7.04 17.08
C PRO A 44 11.48 -7.71 15.89
N ILE A 45 11.58 -9.05 15.86
CA ILE A 45 12.18 -9.78 14.72
C ILE A 45 11.31 -9.63 13.48
N ALA A 46 9.98 -9.74 13.62
CA ALA A 46 9.06 -9.55 12.51
C ALA A 46 9.13 -8.12 11.95
N LEU A 47 9.21 -7.12 12.82
CA LEU A 47 9.37 -5.72 12.41
C LEU A 47 10.70 -5.50 11.67
N LEU A 48 11.80 -6.06 12.19
CA LEU A 48 13.11 -5.98 11.53
C LEU A 48 13.07 -6.62 10.13
N GLY A 49 12.49 -7.82 10.03
CA GLY A 49 12.33 -8.52 8.76
C GLY A 49 11.49 -7.71 7.75
N SER A 50 10.39 -7.09 8.22
CA SER A 50 9.55 -6.25 7.37
C SER A 50 10.27 -4.99 6.88
N ALA A 51 11.08 -4.36 7.73
CA ALA A 51 11.86 -3.18 7.38
C ALA A 51 12.92 -3.49 6.32
N VAL A 52 13.67 -4.59 6.51
CA VAL A 52 14.68 -5.06 5.54
C VAL A 52 14.01 -5.43 4.21
N TYR A 53 12.90 -6.17 4.25
CA TYR A 53 12.15 -6.53 3.05
C TYR A 53 11.68 -5.31 2.28
N MET A 54 11.10 -4.31 2.97
CA MET A 54 10.65 -3.07 2.33
C MET A 54 11.82 -2.27 1.75
N GLY A 55 12.95 -2.20 2.46
CA GLY A 55 14.16 -1.56 1.95
C GLY A 55 14.68 -2.23 0.67
N LEU A 56 14.75 -3.56 0.67
CA LEU A 56 15.20 -4.32 -0.51
C LEU A 56 14.20 -4.19 -1.66
N LYS A 57 12.89 -4.16 -1.37
CA LYS A 57 11.85 -3.99 -2.38
C LYS A 57 11.95 -2.62 -3.05
N LEU A 58 12.23 -1.56 -2.28
CA LEU A 58 12.43 -0.21 -2.80
C LEU A 58 13.65 -0.15 -3.74
N ALA A 59 14.77 -0.76 -3.33
CA ALA A 59 15.96 -0.86 -4.17
C ALA A 59 15.67 -1.63 -5.47
N GLN A 60 14.93 -2.74 -5.39
CA GLN A 60 14.53 -3.51 -6.56
C GLN A 60 13.68 -2.68 -7.52
N THR A 61 12.74 -1.87 -7.02
CA THR A 61 11.88 -1.04 -7.88
C THR A 61 12.67 0.00 -8.66
N SER A 62 13.68 0.63 -8.05
CA SER A 62 14.53 1.59 -8.74
C SER A 62 15.34 0.92 -9.86
N LEU A 63 15.93 -0.25 -9.59
CA LEU A 63 16.72 -0.98 -10.59
C LEU A 63 15.87 -1.46 -11.78
N VAL A 64 14.64 -1.90 -11.52
CA VAL A 64 13.73 -2.31 -12.60
C VAL A 64 13.30 -1.10 -13.43
N HIS A 65 13.15 0.07 -12.82
CA HIS A 65 12.78 1.29 -13.53
C HIS A 65 13.87 1.73 -14.51
N GLU A 66 15.13 1.78 -14.06
CA GLU A 66 16.27 2.10 -14.94
C GLU A 66 16.37 1.12 -16.11
N LYS A 67 16.29 -0.18 -15.82
CA LYS A 67 16.30 -1.22 -16.86
C LYS A 67 15.15 -1.05 -17.87
N TYR A 68 13.96 -0.69 -17.39
CA TYR A 68 12.82 -0.47 -18.27
C TYR A 68 13.02 0.73 -19.19
N LEU A 69 13.63 1.81 -18.71
CA LEU A 69 13.97 2.97 -19.52
C LEU A 69 15.00 2.62 -20.59
N ASP A 70 16.03 1.86 -20.23
CA ASP A 70 17.05 1.38 -21.19
C ASP A 70 16.40 0.53 -22.30
N GLU A 71 15.53 -0.42 -21.93
CA GLU A 71 14.83 -1.27 -22.89
C GLU A 71 13.86 -0.47 -23.78
N ALA A 72 13.18 0.53 -23.22
CA ALA A 72 12.28 1.39 -23.97
C ALA A 72 13.05 2.25 -24.98
N GLN A 73 14.18 2.85 -24.55
CA GLN A 73 15.03 3.65 -25.43
C GLN A 73 15.62 2.80 -26.56
N ALA A 74 16.05 1.57 -26.27
CA ALA A 74 16.54 0.64 -27.30
C ALA A 74 15.47 0.27 -28.33
N LYS A 75 14.20 0.14 -27.91
CA LYS A 75 13.08 -0.10 -28.83
C LYS A 75 12.76 1.11 -29.68
N VAL A 76 12.78 2.31 -29.09
CA VAL A 76 12.54 3.56 -29.82
C VAL A 76 13.61 3.77 -30.89
N SER A 77 14.89 3.59 -30.56
CA SER A 77 15.97 3.76 -31.54
C SER A 77 15.89 2.74 -32.68
N ALA A 78 15.51 1.49 -32.39
CA ALA A 78 15.26 0.49 -33.43
C ALA A 78 14.13 0.92 -34.37
N LEU A 79 13.02 1.41 -33.82
CA LEU A 79 11.88 1.91 -34.60
C LEU A 79 12.22 3.18 -35.38
N GLU A 80 13.06 4.07 -34.84
CA GLU A 80 13.55 5.26 -35.54
C GLU A 80 14.35 4.87 -36.78
N VAL A 81 15.24 3.87 -36.67
CA VAL A 81 15.99 3.35 -37.81
C VAL A 81 15.04 2.74 -38.85
N GLU A 82 14.07 1.94 -38.43
CA GLU A 82 13.06 1.39 -39.34
C GLU A 82 12.28 2.50 -40.05
N LEU A 83 11.86 3.55 -39.33
CA LEU A 83 11.17 4.70 -39.92
C LEU A 83 12.07 5.47 -40.89
N GLU A 84 13.35 5.64 -40.61
CA GLU A 84 14.30 6.27 -41.53
C GLU A 84 14.46 5.46 -42.82
N THR A 85 14.52 4.13 -42.73
CA THR A 85 14.55 3.29 -43.95
C THR A 85 13.27 3.44 -44.77
N LEU A 86 12.10 3.46 -44.13
CA LEU A 86 10.83 3.64 -44.84
C LEU A 86 10.68 5.05 -45.43
N ARG A 87 11.17 6.08 -44.73
CA ARG A 87 11.19 7.47 -45.22
C ARG A 87 12.16 7.66 -46.39
N THR A 88 13.31 7.01 -46.38
CA THR A 88 14.23 7.07 -47.53
C THR A 88 13.69 6.34 -48.77
N HIS A 89 12.85 5.32 -48.58
CA HIS A 89 12.12 4.67 -49.66
C HIS A 89 10.87 5.44 -50.15
N THR A 90 10.35 6.38 -49.35
CA THR A 90 9.18 7.19 -49.72
C THR A 90 9.62 8.64 -49.94
N PRO A 91 9.97 9.06 -51.17
CA PRO A 91 10.31 10.46 -51.43
C PRO A 91 9.12 11.34 -51.06
N ILE A 92 9.39 12.30 -50.18
CA ILE A 92 8.48 13.33 -49.70
C ILE A 92 8.07 14.16 -50.92
N VAL A 93 6.82 14.00 -51.37
CA VAL A 93 6.18 14.98 -52.25
C VAL A 93 5.81 16.17 -51.37
N PRO A 94 6.31 17.39 -51.64
CA PRO A 94 5.92 18.56 -50.87
C PRO A 94 4.58 19.12 -51.38
N GLU A 95 3.75 19.54 -50.42
CA GLU A 95 2.65 20.51 -50.49
C GLU A 95 1.23 20.08 -50.96
N HIS A 96 0.23 20.22 -50.07
CA HIS A 96 -0.79 21.31 -50.09
C HIS A 96 -2.01 20.95 -49.21
N GLY A 97 -2.52 21.92 -48.46
CA GLY A 97 -3.74 21.78 -47.67
C GLY A 97 -5.03 21.71 -48.49
N GLY A 98 -6.09 21.18 -47.87
CA GLY A 98 -7.48 21.33 -48.35
C GLY A 98 -8.31 20.04 -48.34
N PRO A 99 -9.57 20.05 -47.82
CA PRO A 99 -10.39 18.87 -47.52
C PRO A 99 -11.26 18.40 -48.71
N VAL A 100 -11.85 17.19 -48.64
CA VAL A 100 -13.25 16.81 -49.05
C VAL A 100 -13.38 15.30 -49.43
N LEU A 101 -14.35 14.63 -48.76
CA LEU A 101 -15.17 13.43 -49.11
C LEU A 101 -14.49 12.15 -49.66
N ALA A 102 -14.92 10.92 -49.37
CA ALA A 102 -15.89 10.30 -48.47
C ALA A 102 -15.83 8.77 -48.68
N THR A 103 -16.49 8.03 -47.78
CA THR A 103 -16.82 6.58 -47.80
C THR A 103 -15.72 5.66 -47.26
N SER A 104 -15.93 4.77 -46.29
CA SER A 104 -17.15 4.20 -45.72
C SER A 104 -16.94 3.90 -44.23
N SER A 105 -17.79 4.48 -43.38
CA SER A 105 -17.93 4.10 -41.98
C SER A 105 -18.79 2.85 -41.86
N GLU A 106 -18.16 1.68 -41.69
CA GLU A 106 -18.83 0.53 -41.05
C GLU A 106 -18.71 0.69 -39.53
N PRO A 107 -19.81 0.80 -38.77
CA PRO A 107 -19.73 0.71 -37.32
C PRO A 107 -19.50 -0.75 -36.94
N ASN A 108 -18.24 -1.13 -36.71
CA ASN A 108 -17.91 -2.40 -36.06
C ASN A 108 -18.50 -2.38 -34.65
N THR A 109 -19.66 -3.01 -34.47
CA THR A 109 -20.39 -3.12 -33.20
C THR A 109 -19.72 -4.10 -32.21
N ASN A 110 -18.53 -4.59 -32.51
CA ASN A 110 -17.82 -5.61 -31.74
C ASN A 110 -16.64 -5.04 -30.94
N SER A 111 -16.81 -3.86 -30.32
CA SER A 111 -15.77 -3.25 -29.46
C SER A 111 -16.11 -3.27 -27.96
N LYS A 112 -17.07 -4.08 -27.50
CA LYS A 112 -17.59 -3.96 -26.11
C LYS A 112 -17.40 -5.15 -25.16
N ARG A 113 -16.62 -6.19 -25.47
CA ARG A 113 -16.46 -7.35 -24.54
C ARG A 113 -15.03 -7.88 -24.35
N TRP A 114 -14.10 -7.02 -23.95
CA TRP A 114 -12.69 -7.37 -23.73
C TRP A 114 -12.20 -7.02 -22.31
N TRP A 115 -13.10 -6.55 -21.44
CA TRP A 115 -12.83 -6.24 -20.03
C TRP A 115 -13.83 -6.89 -19.07
N PHE A 116 -14.64 -7.84 -19.54
CA PHE A 116 -15.52 -8.63 -18.67
C PHE A 116 -15.06 -10.09 -18.67
N PHE A 117 -14.48 -10.45 -17.51
CA PHE A 117 -13.92 -11.72 -17.04
C PHE A 117 -12.45 -11.98 -17.34
#